data_AF-A0A6J4YA95-F1
#
_entry.id   AF-A0A6J4YA95-F1
#
_cell.length_a   1.000
_cell.length_b   1.000
_cell.length_c   1.000
_cell.angle_alpha   90.00
_cell.angle_beta   90.00
_cell.angle_gamma   90.00
#
_symmetry.space_group_name_H-M   'P 1'
#
loop_
_entity.id
_entity.type
_entity.pdbx_description
1 polymer ?
#
loop_
_entity_poly.entity_id
_entity_poly.type
_entity_poly.pdbx_seq_one_letter_code
_entity_poly.pdbx_strand_id
1 'polypeptide(L)'
;MIKEWCIIHDSKQTFFKCTFYGKGKVAVVHWDAHFDGIPLLFGHYLTHGAMLRRLIDEGHVKGEHFIQIGLNSYKPGGSDLDWMRQNGVKYRFMHEIDAKGWRQVLKEVLAEVEAMKIEYVFLSLDTD
;
A
#
# COMPACT_ATOMS: atom_id res chain seq x y z
N MET A 1 -9.84 -2.47 -18.00
CA MET A 1 -10.94 -1.67 -17.42
C MET A 1 -11.07 -2.07 -15.96
N ILE A 2 -10.76 -1.15 -15.05
CA ILE A 2 -10.93 -1.32 -13.59
C ILE A 2 -12.43 -1.36 -13.31
N LYS A 3 -12.93 -2.39 -12.62
CA LYS A 3 -14.37 -2.62 -12.49
C LYS A 3 -14.98 -1.95 -11.26
N GLU A 4 -14.24 -1.78 -10.17
CA GLU A 4 -14.76 -1.19 -8.93
C GLU A 4 -13.66 -0.45 -8.15
N TRP A 5 -14.06 0.63 -7.48
CA TRP A 5 -13.24 1.46 -6.57
C TRP A 5 -13.88 1.43 -5.19
N CYS A 6 -13.06 1.30 -4.14
CA CYS A 6 -13.52 1.36 -2.75
C CYS A 6 -12.53 2.22 -1.97
N ILE A 7 -13.01 3.27 -1.27
CA ILE A 7 -12.21 4.29 -0.58
C ILE A 7 -12.45 4.14 0.92
N ILE A 8 -11.56 3.48 1.69
CA ILE A 8 -11.80 3.27 3.14
C ILE A 8 -10.50 3.23 3.98
N HIS A 9 -10.64 3.66 5.25
CA HIS A 9 -9.62 3.96 6.27
C HIS A 9 -9.44 2.81 7.32
N ASP A 10 -9.55 1.53 6.96
CA ASP A 10 -9.34 0.47 7.97
C ASP A 10 -8.66 -0.77 7.38
N SER A 11 -7.53 -1.14 7.98
CA SER A 11 -6.80 -2.39 7.74
C SER A 11 -7.74 -3.61 7.69
N LYS A 12 -8.74 -3.71 8.58
CA LYS A 12 -9.67 -4.84 8.59
C LYS A 12 -10.50 -4.94 7.31
N GLN A 13 -10.81 -3.81 6.68
CA GLN A 13 -11.63 -3.76 5.47
C GLN A 13 -10.81 -4.05 4.21
N THR A 14 -9.56 -3.63 4.15
CA THR A 14 -8.62 -4.02 3.09
C THR A 14 -8.47 -5.54 3.04
N PHE A 15 -8.30 -6.18 4.20
CA PHE A 15 -8.28 -7.64 4.33
C PHE A 15 -9.57 -8.30 3.85
N PHE A 16 -10.72 -7.78 4.28
CA PHE A 16 -12.03 -8.31 3.88
C PHE A 16 -12.23 -8.25 2.36
N LYS A 17 -11.93 -7.11 1.73
CA LYS A 17 -12.08 -6.96 0.28
C LYS A 17 -11.12 -7.81 -0.52
N CYS A 18 -9.86 -7.92 -0.11
CA CYS A 18 -8.90 -8.83 -0.76
C CYS A 18 -9.33 -10.30 -0.65
N THR A 19 -9.98 -10.67 0.44
CA THR A 19 -10.54 -12.02 0.61
C THR A 19 -11.79 -12.22 -0.24
N PHE A 20 -12.68 -11.23 -0.29
CA PHE A 20 -13.93 -11.28 -1.05
C PHE A 20 -13.71 -11.39 -2.57
N TYR A 21 -12.84 -10.55 -3.14
CA TYR A 21 -12.53 -10.58 -4.58
C TYR A 21 -11.52 -11.69 -4.95
N GLY A 22 -10.88 -12.30 -3.95
CA GLY A 22 -9.89 -13.36 -4.10
C GLY A 22 -8.46 -12.85 -3.93
N LYS A 23 -7.66 -13.62 -3.18
CA LYS A 23 -6.26 -13.31 -2.87
C LYS A 23 -5.44 -13.04 -4.13
N GLY A 24 -4.65 -11.96 -4.11
CA GLY A 24 -3.77 -11.57 -5.22
C GLY A 24 -4.46 -10.93 -6.42
N LYS A 25 -5.79 -10.75 -6.39
CA LYS A 25 -6.58 -10.14 -7.49
C LYS A 25 -6.93 -8.67 -7.28
N VAL A 26 -6.38 -8.04 -6.25
CA VAL A 26 -6.63 -6.65 -5.89
C VAL A 26 -5.31 -5.89 -5.87
N ALA A 27 -5.26 -4.74 -6.53
CA ALA A 27 -4.24 -3.73 -6.29
C ALA A 27 -4.66 -2.82 -5.15
N VAL A 28 -3.70 -2.40 -4.32
CA VAL A 28 -3.95 -1.44 -3.24
C VAL A 28 -3.11 -0.20 -3.50
N VAL A 29 -3.77 0.95 -3.54
CA VAL A 29 -3.13 2.26 -3.53
C VAL A 29 -3.43 2.89 -2.18
N HIS A 30 -2.39 3.09 -1.38
CA HIS A 30 -2.49 3.50 0.00
C HIS A 30 -1.78 4.84 0.19
N TRP A 31 -2.54 5.84 0.62
CA TRP A 31 -2.03 7.15 1.02
C TRP A 31 -1.93 7.18 2.53
N ASP A 32 -0.72 7.39 3.03
CA ASP A 32 -0.42 7.43 4.46
C ASP A 32 1.00 8.00 4.68
N ALA A 33 1.16 8.80 5.73
CA ALA A 33 2.46 9.31 6.16
C ALA A 33 3.36 8.21 6.76
N HIS A 34 2.75 7.13 7.24
CA HIS A 34 3.37 6.03 7.95
C HIS A 34 3.60 4.80 7.06
N PHE A 35 4.47 3.92 7.55
CA PHE A 35 4.90 2.74 6.82
C PHE A 35 3.86 1.60 6.84
N ASP A 36 3.12 1.45 7.94
CA ASP A 36 2.15 0.38 8.14
C ASP A 36 2.65 -1.06 7.91
N GLY A 37 3.97 -1.25 7.90
CA GLY A 37 4.65 -2.53 7.70
C GLY A 37 5.45 -3.01 8.90
N ILE A 38 5.19 -2.48 10.10
CA ILE A 38 5.88 -2.85 11.33
C ILE A 38 5.40 -4.25 11.74
N PRO A 39 6.28 -5.27 11.78
CA PRO A 39 5.86 -6.64 12.05
C PRO A 39 5.33 -6.79 13.48
N LEU A 40 6.04 -6.28 14.49
CA LEU A 40 5.60 -6.37 15.88
C LEU A 40 5.56 -4.98 16.49
N LEU A 41 4.36 -4.55 16.88
CA LEU A 41 4.15 -3.33 17.64
C LEU A 41 3.62 -3.72 19.03
N PHE A 42 4.34 -3.34 20.08
CA PHE A 42 4.07 -3.76 21.47
C PHE A 42 3.96 -5.29 21.66
N GLY A 43 4.70 -6.09 20.87
CA GLY A 43 4.64 -7.55 20.92
C GLY A 43 3.42 -8.17 20.21
N HIS A 44 2.59 -7.37 19.55
CA HIS A 44 1.42 -7.83 18.82
C HIS A 44 1.60 -7.70 17.30
N TYR A 45 1.13 -8.71 16.58
CA TYR A 45 1.09 -8.72 15.12
C TYR A 45 -0.18 -8.08 14.56
N LEU A 46 -1.27 -8.08 15.33
CA LEU A 46 -2.56 -7.48 14.96
C LEU A 46 -2.64 -6.03 15.44
N THR A 47 -1.99 -5.13 14.70
CA THR A 47 -1.97 -3.69 15.03
C THR A 47 -2.26 -2.84 13.79
N HIS A 48 -2.54 -1.55 14.00
CA HIS A 48 -2.75 -0.60 12.89
C HIS A 48 -1.50 -0.52 12.00
N GLY A 49 -0.32 -0.37 12.62
CA GLY A 49 0.95 -0.23 11.90
C GLY A 49 1.50 -1.50 11.25
N ALA A 50 0.72 -2.58 11.15
CA ALA A 50 1.14 -3.86 10.57
C ALA A 50 0.36 -4.25 9.29
N MET A 51 -0.57 -3.40 8.82
CA MET A 51 -1.46 -3.73 7.69
C MET A 51 -0.69 -4.16 6.44
N LEU A 52 0.23 -3.33 5.94
CA LEU A 52 1.02 -3.62 4.73
C LEU A 52 1.75 -4.95 4.88
N ARG A 53 2.42 -5.13 6.03
CA ARG A 53 3.20 -6.34 6.32
C ARG A 53 2.34 -7.58 6.25
N ARG A 54 1.17 -7.54 6.90
CA ARG A 54 0.26 -8.68 6.93
C ARG A 54 -0.37 -8.97 5.57
N LEU A 55 -0.75 -7.95 4.81
CA LEU A 55 -1.35 -8.15 3.49
C LEU A 55 -0.43 -8.94 2.56
N ILE A 56 0.87 -8.68 2.66
CA ILE A 56 1.92 -9.35 1.89
C ILE A 56 2.24 -10.73 2.48
N ASP A 57 2.54 -10.81 3.78
CA ASP A 57 2.95 -12.05 4.44
C ASP A 57 1.83 -13.13 4.40
N GLU A 58 0.56 -12.73 4.51
CA GLU A 58 -0.60 -13.63 4.43
C GLU A 58 -1.10 -13.84 2.98
N GLY A 59 -0.42 -13.23 1.99
CA GLY A 59 -0.69 -13.42 0.56
C GLY A 59 -2.01 -12.84 0.07
N HIS A 60 -2.61 -11.89 0.78
CA HIS A 60 -3.83 -11.22 0.33
C HIS A 60 -3.56 -10.30 -0.87
N VAL A 61 -2.40 -9.64 -0.86
CA VAL A 61 -1.93 -8.73 -1.92
C VAL A 61 -0.48 -9.08 -2.23
N LYS A 62 -0.12 -9.13 -3.52
CA LYS A 62 1.29 -9.23 -3.92
C LYS A 62 1.94 -7.87 -3.71
N GLY A 63 3.18 -7.81 -3.22
CA GLY A 63 3.84 -6.51 -2.99
C GLY A 63 3.95 -5.66 -4.27
N GLU A 64 4.17 -6.28 -5.43
CA GLU A 64 4.15 -5.61 -6.75
C GLU A 64 2.80 -4.95 -7.11
N HIS A 65 1.71 -5.31 -6.42
CA HIS A 65 0.36 -4.76 -6.57
C HIS A 65 0.02 -3.74 -5.47
N PHE A 66 0.98 -3.39 -4.60
CA PHE A 66 0.80 -2.44 -3.52
C PHE A 66 1.62 -1.17 -3.80
N ILE A 67 0.96 -0.01 -3.74
CA ILE A 67 1.58 1.30 -3.92
C ILE A 67 1.33 2.15 -2.67
N GLN A 68 2.41 2.50 -1.97
CA GLN A 68 2.41 3.43 -0.84
C GLN A 68 2.71 4.85 -1.32
N ILE A 69 1.94 5.85 -0.89
CA ILE A 69 2.12 7.24 -1.32
C ILE A 69 2.10 8.15 -0.09
N GLY A 70 3.16 8.95 0.07
CA GLY A 70 3.18 10.01 1.08
C GLY A 70 4.02 9.73 2.31
N LEU A 71 4.91 8.72 2.28
CA LEU A 71 5.78 8.40 3.41
C LEU A 71 6.54 9.64 3.91
N ASN A 72 6.33 9.96 5.19
CA ASN A 72 6.89 11.14 5.85
C ASN A 72 7.25 10.93 7.33
N SER A 73 6.97 9.74 7.88
CA SER A 73 7.24 9.43 9.29
C SER A 73 8.68 8.96 9.54
N TYR A 74 9.01 8.69 10.81
CA TYR A 74 10.31 8.09 11.21
C TYR A 74 10.58 6.71 10.58
N LYS A 75 9.53 6.00 10.18
CA LYS A 75 9.60 4.73 9.44
C LYS A 75 9.02 4.92 8.02
N PRO A 76 9.45 4.15 7.01
CA PRO A 76 10.35 2.99 7.06
C PRO A 76 11.83 3.36 7.28
N GLY A 77 12.57 2.50 7.99
CA GLY A 77 14.04 2.57 8.07
C GLY A 77 14.72 1.74 6.97
N GLY A 78 16.05 1.68 6.97
CA GLY A 78 16.82 0.99 5.91
C GLY A 78 16.42 -0.47 5.67
N SER A 79 16.30 -1.27 6.74
CA SER A 79 15.86 -2.67 6.66
C SER A 79 14.42 -2.83 6.17
N ASP A 80 13.56 -1.87 6.49
CA ASP A 80 12.15 -1.88 6.08
C ASP A 80 12.07 -1.57 4.58
N LEU A 81 12.87 -0.62 4.10
CA LEU A 81 13.01 -0.31 2.68
C LEU A 81 13.59 -1.49 1.88
N ASP A 82 14.56 -2.20 2.44
CA ASP A 82 15.07 -3.44 1.84
C ASP A 82 13.97 -4.49 1.71
N TRP A 83 13.16 -4.68 2.77
CA TRP A 83 12.02 -5.58 2.74
C TRP A 83 10.96 -5.15 1.70
N MET A 84 10.63 -3.86 1.62
CA MET A 84 9.71 -3.33 0.61
C MET A 84 10.21 -3.64 -0.81
N ARG A 85 11.50 -3.39 -1.08
CA ARG A 85 12.12 -3.68 -2.38
C ARG A 85 12.09 -5.17 -2.70
N GLN A 86 12.45 -6.03 -1.74
CA GLN A 86 12.44 -7.48 -1.91
C GLN A 86 11.05 -8.03 -2.24
N ASN A 87 10.00 -7.41 -1.70
CA ASN A 87 8.61 -7.79 -1.97
C ASN A 87 8.00 -7.07 -3.17
N GLY A 88 8.74 -6.16 -3.82
CA GLY A 88 8.26 -5.38 -4.96
C GLY A 88 7.26 -4.27 -4.60
N VAL A 89 7.17 -3.89 -3.32
CA VAL A 89 6.30 -2.80 -2.87
C VAL A 89 6.77 -1.49 -3.48
N LYS A 90 5.87 -0.81 -4.18
CA LYS A 90 6.14 0.51 -4.74
C LYS A 90 5.82 1.54 -3.68
N TYR A 91 6.66 2.55 -3.53
CA TYR A 91 6.45 3.60 -2.56
C TYR A 91 6.91 4.97 -3.08
N ARG A 92 6.37 6.04 -2.51
CA ARG A 92 6.78 7.43 -2.75
C ARG A 92 6.89 8.17 -1.41
N PHE A 93 8.01 8.85 -1.21
CA PHE A 93 8.19 9.74 -0.07
C PHE A 93 7.58 11.12 -0.34
N MET A 94 7.15 11.80 0.72
CA MET A 94 6.58 13.14 0.59
C MET A 94 7.54 14.14 -0.07
N HIS A 95 8.84 14.05 0.24
CA HIS A 95 9.85 14.92 -0.41
C HIS A 95 9.96 14.70 -1.92
N GLU A 96 9.70 13.48 -2.43
CA GLU A 96 9.66 13.20 -3.87
C GLU A 96 8.43 13.80 -4.51
N ILE A 97 7.31 13.76 -3.80
CA ILE A 97 6.03 14.33 -4.23
C ILE A 97 6.14 15.85 -4.29
N ASP A 98 6.76 16.49 -3.29
CA ASP A 98 7.00 17.93 -3.29
C ASP A 98 7.90 18.36 -4.44
N ALA A 99 8.96 17.60 -4.73
CA ALA A 99 9.90 17.91 -5.80
C ALA A 99 9.29 17.71 -7.22
N LYS A 100 8.51 16.64 -7.42
CA LYS A 100 7.93 16.31 -8.73
C LYS A 100 6.57 16.96 -8.98
N GLY A 101 5.83 17.26 -7.92
CA GLY A 101 4.44 17.69 -7.93
C GLY A 101 3.43 16.54 -8.05
N TRP A 102 2.28 16.71 -7.38
CA TRP A 102 1.20 15.73 -7.32
C TRP A 102 0.71 15.22 -8.69
N ARG A 103 0.59 16.11 -9.68
CA ARG A 103 0.11 15.73 -11.02
C ARG A 103 1.00 14.69 -11.68
N GLN A 104 2.31 14.85 -11.55
CA GLN A 104 3.28 13.92 -12.13
C GLN A 104 3.26 12.57 -11.39
N VAL A 105 3.27 12.60 -10.06
CA VAL A 105 3.24 11.39 -9.24
C VAL A 105 1.96 10.58 -9.49
N LEU A 106 0.79 11.23 -9.51
CA LEU A 106 -0.47 10.53 -9.77
C LEU A 106 -0.51 9.92 -11.17
N LYS A 107 0.10 10.56 -12.18
CA LYS A 107 0.23 9.98 -13.53
C LYS A 107 1.10 8.73 -13.53
N GLU A 108 2.22 8.74 -12.79
CA GLU A 108 3.09 7.56 -12.62
C GLU A 108 2.33 6.42 -11.94
N VAL A 109 1.62 6.71 -10.84
CA VAL A 109 0.81 5.73 -10.10
C VAL A 109 -0.28 5.11 -10.96
N LEU A 110 -1.01 5.93 -11.74
CA LEU A 110 -2.03 5.42 -12.66
C LEU A 110 -1.44 4.47 -13.71
N ALA A 111 -0.32 4.85 -14.32
CA ALA A 111 0.38 3.99 -15.28
C ALA A 111 0.87 2.67 -14.64
N GLU A 112 1.35 2.73 -13.40
CA GLU A 112 1.75 1.54 -12.64
C GLU A 112 0.56 0.62 -12.36
N VAL A 113 -0.59 1.16 -11.96
CA VAL A 113 -1.82 0.39 -11.71
C VAL A 113 -2.34 -0.24 -13.01
N GLU A 114 -2.34 0.49 -14.11
CA GLU A 114 -2.73 -0.03 -15.43
C GLU A 114 -1.81 -1.19 -15.88
N ALA A 115 -0.50 -1.07 -15.66
CA ALA A 115 0.48 -2.08 -16.02
C ALA A 115 0.30 -3.40 -15.24
N MET A 116 -0.29 -3.37 -14.04
CA MET A 116 -0.56 -4.57 -13.25
C MET A 116 -1.63 -5.48 -13.90
N LYS A 117 -2.47 -4.95 -14.80
CA LYS A 117 -3.57 -5.69 -15.46
C LYS A 117 -4.52 -6.38 -14.47
N ILE A 118 -4.80 -5.71 -13.35
CA ILE A 118 -5.71 -6.20 -12.31
C ILE A 118 -7.11 -5.62 -12.51
N GLU A 119 -8.12 -6.39 -12.12
CA GLU A 119 -9.53 -6.05 -12.29
C GLU A 119 -10.07 -5.09 -11.20
N TYR A 120 -9.55 -5.21 -9.98
CA TYR A 120 -10.00 -4.47 -8.81
C TYR A 120 -8.88 -3.63 -8.20
N VAL A 121 -9.19 -2.37 -7.89
CA VAL A 121 -8.29 -1.44 -7.20
C VAL A 121 -8.96 -0.96 -5.93
N PHE A 122 -8.28 -1.12 -4.81
CA PHE A 122 -8.69 -0.61 -3.51
C PHE A 122 -7.90 0.65 -3.20
N LEU A 123 -8.60 1.72 -2.85
CA LEU A 123 -8.00 2.97 -2.40
C LEU A 123 -8.09 3.04 -0.88
N SER A 124 -6.94 3.12 -0.23
CA SER A 124 -6.86 3.29 1.21
C SER A 124 -6.33 4.68 1.52
N LEU A 125 -7.11 5.48 2.25
CA LEU A 125 -6.74 6.84 2.63
C LEU A 125 -6.58 6.89 4.16
N ASP A 126 -5.36 7.09 4.63
CA ASP A 126 -5.10 7.57 5.98
C ASP A 126 -5.21 9.10 6.01
N THR A 127 -5.71 9.64 7.13
CA THR A 127 -6.05 11.06 7.29
C THR A 127 -5.09 11.83 8.19
N ASP A 128 -4.07 11.16 8.73
CA ASP A 128 -3.05 11.76 9.57
C ASP A 128 -2.09 12.74 8.86
#